data_AF-A0A1J8P2X1-F1
#
_entry.id   AF-A0A1J8P2X1-F1
#
_cell.length_a   1.000
_cell.length_b   1.000
_cell.length_c   1.000
_cell.angle_alpha   90.00
_cell.angle_beta   90.00
_cell.angle_gamma   90.00
#
_symmetry.space_group_name_H-M   'P 1'
#
loop_
_entity.id
_entity.type
_entity.pdbx_description
1 polymer ?
#
loop_
_entity_poly.entity_id
_entity_poly.type
_entity_poly.pdbx_seq_one_letter_code
_entity_poly.pdbx_strand_id
1 'polypeptide(L)'
;MGIIILLAVYANNYFSHQAIAIRLIGWIIAALILTSLFFYTALGRRFWAFAQASRAELRKVVWPTREETVRTTLIVMAMVIVAGLFLWGIDTLLLWAVSFLTA
;
A
#
# COMPACT_ATOMS: atom_id res chain seq x y z
N MET A 1 24.48 -12.20 -2.55
CA MET A 1 23.73 -11.70 -1.37
C MET A 1 23.57 -12.78 -0.31
N GLY A 2 23.00 -13.95 -0.63
CA GLY A 2 22.81 -15.04 0.35
C GLY A 2 24.07 -15.48 1.10
N ILE A 3 25.20 -15.62 0.38
CA ILE A 3 26.49 -16.02 1.00
C ILE A 3 27.00 -15.00 2.02
N ILE A 4 26.79 -13.70 1.78
CA ILE A 4 27.22 -12.62 2.69
C ILE A 4 26.36 -12.61 3.96
N ILE A 5 25.06 -12.83 3.82
CA ILE A 5 24.12 -12.94 4.95
C ILE A 5 24.44 -14.19 5.79
N LEU A 6 24.74 -15.32 5.14
CA LEU A 6 25.14 -16.55 5.80
C LEU A 6 26.47 -16.39 6.56
N LEU A 7 27.45 -15.71 5.97
CA LEU A 7 28.72 -15.37 6.63
C LEU A 7 28.52 -14.44 7.84
N ALA A 8 27.63 -13.46 7.74
CA ALA A 8 27.31 -12.56 8.85
C ALA A 8 26.62 -13.30 10.02
N VAL A 9 25.70 -14.23 9.72
CA VAL A 9 25.03 -15.07 10.72
C VAL A 9 25.99 -16.07 11.35
N TYR A 10 26.89 -16.66 10.56
CA TYR A 10 27.94 -17.58 11.04
C TYR A 10 28.94 -16.87 11.97
N ALA A 11 29.40 -15.66 11.59
CA ALA A 11 30.26 -14.83 12.41
C ALA A 11 29.61 -14.44 13.75
N ASN A 12 28.29 -14.20 13.75
CA ASN A 12 27.52 -13.90 14.95
C ASN A 12 27.39 -15.10 15.92
N ASN A 13 27.36 -16.34 15.39
CA ASN A 13 27.26 -17.54 16.23
C ASN A 13 28.60 -17.85 16.95
N TYR A 14 29.71 -17.68 16.24
CA TYR A 14 31.06 -17.94 16.75
C TYR A 14 31.51 -16.93 17.83
N PHE A 15 31.09 -15.67 17.72
CA PHE A 15 31.42 -14.59 18.68
C PHE A 15 30.40 -14.45 19.83
N SER A 16 29.59 -15.47 20.11
CA SER A 16 28.58 -15.43 21.19
C SER A 16 29.17 -15.31 22.60
N HIS A 17 30.47 -15.56 22.78
CA HIS A 17 31.16 -15.55 24.07
C HIS A 17 31.90 -14.24 24.42
N GLN A 18 31.85 -13.18 23.59
CA GLN A 18 32.54 -11.90 23.84
C GLN A 18 31.64 -10.65 23.77
N ALA A 19 32.15 -9.55 24.31
CA ALA A 19 31.46 -8.28 24.58
C ALA A 19 30.61 -7.73 23.41
N ILE A 20 29.44 -7.18 23.76
CA ILE A 20 28.39 -6.74 22.84
C ILE A 20 28.83 -5.69 21.80
N ALA A 21 29.91 -4.94 22.11
CA ALA A 21 30.44 -3.87 21.28
C ALA A 21 31.02 -4.35 19.93
N ILE A 22 31.72 -5.49 19.92
CA ILE A 22 32.35 -6.05 18.71
C ILE A 22 31.28 -6.55 17.73
N ARG A 23 30.19 -7.12 18.27
CA ARG A 23 29.05 -7.56 17.48
C ARG A 23 28.37 -6.39 16.78
N LEU A 24 28.13 -5.27 17.46
CA LEU A 24 27.46 -4.10 16.88
C LEU A 24 28.26 -3.53 15.70
N ILE A 25 29.58 -3.41 15.84
CA ILE A 25 30.47 -2.92 14.78
C ILE A 25 30.46 -3.88 13.58
N GLY A 26 30.49 -5.19 13.84
CA GLY A 26 30.38 -6.21 12.79
C GLY A 26 29.07 -6.12 11.99
N TRP A 27 27.94 -5.91 12.67
CA TRP A 27 26.63 -5.71 12.03
C TRP A 27 26.58 -4.41 11.20
N ILE A 28 27.17 -3.32 11.69
CA ILE A 28 27.22 -2.04 10.97
C ILE A 28 28.06 -2.17 9.69
N ILE A 29 29.23 -2.81 9.76
CA ILE A 29 30.10 -3.02 8.60
C ILE A 29 29.43 -3.96 7.58
N ALA A 30 28.82 -5.05 8.03
CA ALA A 30 28.09 -5.96 7.17
C ALA A 30 26.90 -5.27 6.47
N ALA A 31 26.16 -4.44 7.19
CA ALA A 31 25.05 -3.65 6.63
C ALA A 31 25.55 -2.65 5.58
N LEU A 32 26.66 -1.95 5.84
CA LEU A 32 27.29 -1.03 4.90
C LEU A 32 27.72 -1.73 3.60
N ILE A 33 28.36 -2.90 3.73
CA ILE A 33 28.82 -3.70 2.58
C ILE A 33 27.64 -4.24 1.78
N LEU A 34 26.62 -4.79 2.45
CA LEU A 34 25.41 -5.29 1.80
C LEU A 34 24.65 -4.19 1.06
N THR A 35 24.52 -3.02 1.69
CA THR A 35 23.83 -1.86 1.09
C THR A 35 24.61 -1.36 -0.13
N SER A 36 25.93 -1.22 -0.02
CA SER A 36 26.80 -0.82 -1.14
C SER A 36 26.68 -1.80 -2.31
N LEU A 37 26.80 -3.10 -2.05
CA LEU A 37 26.66 -4.14 -3.08
C LEU A 37 25.24 -4.21 -3.68
N PHE A 38 24.20 -3.89 -2.90
CA PHE A 38 22.83 -3.82 -3.38
C PHE A 38 22.66 -2.77 -4.49
N PHE A 39 23.30 -1.60 -4.34
CA PHE A 39 23.29 -0.56 -5.37
C PHE A 39 24.05 -0.95 -6.64
N TYR A 40 25.14 -1.74 -6.52
CA TYR A 40 25.91 -2.19 -7.68
C TYR A 40 25.28 -3.38 -8.43
N THR A 41 24.35 -4.10 -7.81
CA THR A 41 23.71 -5.28 -8.42
C THR A 41 22.70 -4.85 -9.50
N ALA A 42 22.57 -5.65 -10.58
CA ALA A 42 21.65 -5.39 -11.69
C ALA A 42 20.19 -5.15 -11.24
N LEU A 43 19.77 -5.74 -10.13
CA LEU A 43 18.46 -5.52 -9.51
C LEU A 43 18.31 -4.09 -8.95
N GLY A 44 19.34 -3.56 -8.28
CA GLY A 44 19.34 -2.22 -7.68
C GLY A 44 19.30 -1.12 -8.73
N ARG A 45 20.07 -1.25 -9.82
CA ARG A 45 20.01 -0.31 -10.95
C ARG A 45 18.66 -0.33 -11.66
N ARG A 46 18.06 -1.51 -11.85
CA ARG A 46 16.71 -1.65 -12.43
C ARG A 46 15.65 -1.03 -11.53
N PHE A 47 15.73 -1.22 -10.22
CA PHE A 47 14.81 -0.60 -9.27
C PHE A 47 14.92 0.93 -9.29
N TRP A 48 16.13 1.48 -9.35
CA TRP A 48 16.34 2.92 -9.44
C TRP A 48 15.80 3.52 -10.74
N ALA A 49 16.05 2.85 -11.88
CA ALA A 49 15.48 3.22 -13.16
C ALA A 49 13.95 3.13 -13.17
N PHE A 50 13.37 2.08 -12.57
CA PHE A 50 11.92 1.90 -12.43
C PHE A 50 11.28 2.97 -11.55
N ALA A 51 11.94 3.36 -10.45
CA ALA A 51 11.47 4.42 -9.57
C ALA A 51 11.48 5.79 -10.29
N GLN A 52 12.50 6.08 -11.08
CA GLN A 52 12.56 7.28 -11.91
C GLN A 52 11.49 7.27 -13.01
N ALA A 53 11.30 6.14 -13.69
CA ALA A 53 10.26 5.97 -14.71
C ALA A 53 8.85 6.12 -14.11
N SER A 54 8.59 5.52 -12.95
CA SER A 54 7.31 5.64 -12.23
C SER A 54 7.03 7.10 -11.83
N ARG A 55 8.05 7.85 -11.40
CA ARG A 55 7.90 9.29 -11.11
C ARG A 55 7.58 10.11 -12.37
N ALA A 56 8.12 9.72 -13.53
CA ALA A 56 7.79 10.37 -14.80
C ALA A 56 6.36 10.05 -15.26
N GLU A 57 5.89 8.82 -15.03
CA GLU A 57 4.51 8.39 -15.37
C GLU A 57 3.47 9.03 -14.44
N LEU A 58 3.77 9.13 -13.15
CA LEU A 58 2.91 9.82 -12.18
C LEU A 58 2.71 11.30 -12.51
N ARG A 59 3.67 11.95 -13.18
CA ARG A 59 3.51 13.32 -13.68
C ARG A 59 2.58 13.43 -14.88
N LYS A 60 2.32 12.32 -15.59
CA LYS A 60 1.32 12.25 -16.66
C LYS A 60 -0.09 11.98 -16.13
N VAL A 61 -0.24 11.69 -14.83
CA VAL A 61 -1.55 11.63 -14.19
C VAL A 61 -2.07 13.06 -14.12
N VAL A 62 -2.83 13.43 -15.15
CA VAL A 62 -3.64 14.64 -15.15
C VAL A 62 -4.72 14.38 -14.10
N TRP A 63 -4.52 14.93 -12.91
CA TRP A 63 -5.55 14.89 -11.89
C TRP A 63 -6.77 15.65 -12.41
N PRO A 64 -7.94 15.01 -12.43
CA PRO A 64 -9.15 15.61 -12.97
C PRO A 64 -9.47 16.91 -12.23
N THR A 65 -9.99 17.89 -12.95
CA THR A 65 -10.36 19.18 -12.37
C THR A 65 -11.52 18.98 -11.39
N ARG A 66 -11.63 19.85 -10.37
CA ARG A 66 -12.68 19.73 -9.33
C ARG A 66 -14.09 19.73 -9.93
N GLU A 67 -14.28 20.39 -11.07
CA GLU A 67 -15.57 20.50 -11.75
C GLU A 67 -16.05 19.16 -12.33
N GLU A 68 -15.16 18.38 -12.95
CA GLU A 68 -15.50 17.06 -13.49
C GLU A 68 -15.82 16.04 -12.39
N THR A 69 -15.09 16.15 -11.27
CA THR A 69 -15.29 15.28 -10.11
C THR A 69 -16.64 15.55 -9.45
N VAL A 70 -17.01 16.82 -9.27
CA VAL A 70 -18.29 17.20 -8.67
C VAL A 70 -19.47 16.82 -9.57
N ARG A 71 -19.36 17.01 -10.89
CA ARG A 71 -20.43 16.62 -11.83
C ARG A 71 -20.72 15.12 -11.76
N THR A 72 -19.69 14.29 -11.78
CA THR A 72 -19.85 12.84 -11.70
C THR A 72 -20.44 12.41 -10.34
N THR A 73 -19.97 13.03 -9.25
CA THR A 73 -20.48 12.74 -7.90
C THR A 73 -21.94 13.15 -7.73
N LEU A 74 -22.37 14.27 -8.33
CA LEU A 74 -23.75 14.76 -8.26
C LEU A 74 -24.73 13.83 -8.98
N ILE A 75 -24.33 13.26 -10.13
CA ILE A 75 -25.13 12.26 -10.84
C ILE A 75 -25.33 11.01 -9.98
N VAL A 76 -24.25 10.50 -9.36
CA VAL A 76 -24.33 9.34 -8.47
C VAL A 76 -25.20 9.65 -7.25
N MET A 77 -25.03 10.83 -6.64
CA MET A 77 -25.83 11.28 -5.50
C MET A 77 -27.34 11.30 -5.84
N ALA A 78 -27.69 11.86 -7.00
CA ALA A 78 -29.08 11.89 -7.46
C ALA A 78 -29.64 10.47 -7.65
N MET A 79 -28.87 9.56 -8.24
CA MET A 79 -29.27 8.16 -8.41
C MET A 79 -29.51 7.47 -7.06
N VAL A 80 -28.62 7.68 -6.08
CA VAL A 80 -28.76 7.09 -4.74
C VAL A 80 -29.99 7.63 -4.01
N ILE A 81 -30.27 8.93 -4.12
CA ILE A 81 -31.48 9.54 -3.54
C ILE A 81 -32.73 8.92 -4.15
N VAL A 82 -32.81 8.82 -5.49
CA VAL A 82 -33.95 8.22 -6.18
C VAL A 82 -34.15 6.76 -5.77
N ALA A 83 -33.08 5.95 -5.75
CA ALA A 83 -33.15 4.56 -5.32
C ALA A 83 -33.59 4.42 -3.86
N GLY A 84 -33.05 5.24 -2.96
CA GLY A 84 -33.43 5.25 -1.54
C GLY A 84 -34.90 5.63 -1.33
N LEU A 85 -35.40 6.62 -2.08
CA LEU A 85 -36.79 7.06 -2.00
C LEU A 85 -37.76 6.00 -2.54
N PHE A 86 -37.35 5.29 -3.60
CA PHE A 86 -38.11 4.17 -4.16
C PHE A 86 -38.21 3.00 -3.18
N LEU A 87 -37.09 2.58 -2.58
CA LEU A 87 -37.08 1.52 -1.57
C LEU A 87 -37.93 1.92 -0.36
N TRP A 88 -37.74 3.12 0.17
CA TRP A 88 -38.53 3.63 1.29
C TRP A 88 -40.04 3.63 1.02
N GLY A 89 -40.46 3.99 -0.20
CA GLY A 89 -41.85 3.93 -0.61
C GLY A 89 -42.42 2.50 -0.61
N ILE A 90 -41.63 1.52 -1.04
CA ILE A 90 -42.03 0.12 -1.02
C ILE A 90 -42.08 -0.41 0.43
N ASP A 91 -41.06 -0.11 1.23
CA ASP A 91 -40.98 -0.57 2.62
C ASP A 91 -42.18 -0.06 3.44
N THR A 92 -42.53 1.22 3.29
CA THR A 92 -43.70 1.81 3.98
C THR A 92 -45.02 1.19 3.53
N LEU A 93 -45.18 0.91 2.23
CA LEU A 93 -46.37 0.26 1.69
C LEU A 93 -46.49 -1.20 2.16
N LEU A 94 -45.39 -1.94 2.19
CA LEU A 94 -45.33 -3.30 2.71
C LEU A 94 -45.66 -3.34 4.20
N LEU A 95 -45.11 -2.43 5.01
CA LEU A 95 -45.41 -2.33 6.44
C LEU A 95 -46.90 -2.05 6.68
N TRP A 96 -47.52 -1.18 5.89
CA TRP A 96 -48.94 -0.90 5.96
C TRP A 96 -49.81 -2.11 5.56
N ALA A 97 -49.41 -2.85 4.52
CA ALA A 97 -50.10 -4.06 4.10
C ALA A 97 -50.02 -5.17 5.16
N VAL A 98 -48.85 -5.35 5.78
CA VAL A 98 -48.64 -6.35 6.85
C VAL A 98 -49.41 -5.97 8.11
N SER A 99 -49.46 -4.68 8.48
CA SER A 99 -50.23 -4.25 9.65
C SER A 99 -51.74 -4.46 9.45
N PHE A 100 -52.27 -4.28 8.24
CA PHE A 100 -53.67 -4.56 7.93
C PHE A 100 -54.01 -6.05 7.96
N LEU A 101 -53.06 -6.92 7.60
CA LEU A 101 -53.23 -8.38 7.63
C LEU A 101 -53.06 -9.00 9.02
N THR A 102 -52.33 -8.33 9.91
CA THR A 102 -52.04 -8.82 11.28
C THR A 102 -52.97 -8.20 12.33
N ALA A 103 -53.64 -7.07 12.01
CA ALA A 103 -54.70 -6.47 12.82
C ALA A 103 -56.07 -7.12 12.56
#